data_AF-A0A2S2QB14-F1
#
_entry.id   AF-A0A2S2QB14-F1
#
_cell.length_a   1.000
_cell.length_b   1.000
_cell.length_c   1.000
_cell.angle_alpha   90.00
_cell.angle_beta   90.00
_cell.angle_gamma   90.00
#
_symmetry.space_group_name_H-M   'P 1'
#
loop_
_entity.id
_entity.type
_entity.pdbx_description
1 polymer ?
#
loop_
_entity_poly.entity_id
_entity_poly.type
_entity_poly.pdbx_seq_one_letter_code
_entity_poly.pdbx_strand_id
1 'polypeptide(L)'
;MSFMFQFDRKKISKQFYALIHKIPLISILQNLSICALKHKSKFNKKIKQIMSSYMRRKTIVTLQTEHFKNYMRELIEPHTHNDNSTSYWLLDVVNSCSFDNDSGDVELLAHAQHCRVLLYFWINWEAANFCVTNRLRTPFGKPNHTFRAIEGGIKSWARDSILSLNDDTKLKSTDGELNNLRYTRNLVAFIECLEKSVCNAIDGTATALPIAQKPVRHFFHTNRNTCYEWNSTIRSAMLAVSLNSGLSSSAIRHGQYLVENLSKQNEFSIKEFILALIQLAWAYYKLKESDCIRGIYVWSKEAAHLKLPFLNILADQACGKFEEAAESYMHLLTANTDKIIINLKGGPINNIDGPIEVLQKFIAEQLKECYMSICDWKPLMDWTLNEETLISSNTKDKYFWQNRYISANDLQIINDVEEGNYSCIDNLVNWSIDENPKIIKTDWNCYDLTNQIKSRLMYVALKTNISKGTLDDKNRLIVEDCREVVFNLLQESLTDSLLENSQELSILSYAINSL
;
A
#
# COMPACT_ATOMS: atom_id res chain seq x y z
N MET A 1 6.54 11.48 32.48
CA MET A 1 5.30 11.99 31.82
C MET A 1 4.96 11.24 30.53
N SER A 2 5.91 10.94 29.64
CA SER A 2 5.68 10.19 28.39
C SER A 2 4.93 8.84 28.54
N PHE A 3 5.30 8.01 29.54
CA PHE A 3 4.62 6.74 29.84
C PHE A 3 3.14 6.85 30.25
N MET A 4 2.73 7.97 30.84
CA MET A 4 1.35 8.15 31.33
C MET A 4 0.42 8.54 30.16
N PHE A 5 0.91 9.35 29.21
CA PHE A 5 0.18 9.67 27.97
C PHE A 5 0.09 8.48 26.99
N GLN A 6 1.03 7.54 27.05
CA GLN A 6 1.02 6.28 26.28
C GLN A 6 -0.17 5.39 26.63
N PHE A 7 -0.40 5.16 27.93
CA PHE A 7 -1.51 4.36 28.41
C PHE A 7 -2.85 4.97 28.02
N ASP A 8 -2.96 6.30 28.04
CA ASP A 8 -4.20 6.98 27.69
C ASP A 8 -4.55 6.88 26.20
N ARG A 9 -3.61 7.08 25.26
CA ARG A 9 -3.95 7.03 23.82
C ARG A 9 -4.35 5.65 23.31
N LYS A 10 -3.60 4.60 23.70
CA LYS A 10 -3.95 3.23 23.31
C LYS A 10 -5.29 2.83 23.92
N LYS A 11 -5.58 3.28 25.15
CA LYS A 11 -6.88 3.06 25.80
C LYS A 11 -8.01 3.81 25.12
N ILE A 12 -7.83 5.10 24.82
CA ILE A 12 -8.80 5.93 24.10
C ILE A 12 -9.13 5.32 22.74
N SER A 13 -8.11 4.98 21.93
CA SER A 13 -8.33 4.39 20.60
C SER A 13 -9.05 3.04 20.67
N LYS A 14 -8.72 2.18 21.64
CA LYS A 14 -9.45 0.92 21.89
C LYS A 14 -10.90 1.16 22.33
N GLN A 15 -11.16 2.17 23.17
CA GLN A 15 -12.52 2.52 23.58
C GLN A 15 -13.36 3.04 22.40
N PHE A 16 -12.81 3.92 21.57
CA PHE A 16 -13.50 4.39 20.36
C PHE A 16 -13.71 3.26 19.36
N TYR A 17 -12.74 2.34 19.21
CA TYR A 17 -12.92 1.16 18.38
C TYR A 17 -14.06 0.27 18.89
N ALA A 18 -14.16 0.02 20.19
CA ALA A 18 -15.30 -0.70 20.77
C ALA A 18 -16.63 0.05 20.57
N LEU A 19 -16.62 1.38 20.61
CA LEU A 19 -17.81 2.20 20.36
C LEU A 19 -18.27 2.13 18.90
N ILE A 20 -17.33 2.13 17.94
CA ILE A 20 -17.63 2.02 16.51
C ILE A 20 -18.48 0.78 16.26
N HIS A 21 -18.12 -0.37 16.85
CA HIS A 21 -18.87 -1.63 16.69
C HIS A 21 -20.28 -1.64 17.27
N LYS A 22 -20.68 -0.63 18.06
CA LYS A 22 -22.07 -0.44 18.50
C LYS A 22 -22.93 0.27 17.46
N ILE A 23 -22.31 0.86 16.43
CA ILE A 23 -22.99 1.55 15.33
C ILE A 23 -23.24 0.55 14.20
N PRO A 24 -24.35 0.63 13.45
CA PRO A 24 -24.57 -0.25 12.30
C PRO A 24 -23.49 -0.08 11.22
N LEU A 25 -23.01 -1.20 10.66
CA LEU A 25 -21.97 -1.23 9.62
C LEU A 25 -22.31 -0.33 8.42
N ILE A 26 -23.58 -0.34 7.98
CA ILE A 26 -24.02 0.46 6.83
C ILE A 26 -23.81 1.96 7.05
N SER A 27 -24.05 2.44 8.28
CA SER A 27 -23.84 3.84 8.65
C SER A 27 -22.35 4.19 8.66
N ILE A 28 -21.48 3.26 9.05
CA ILE A 28 -20.03 3.46 9.01
C ILE A 28 -19.53 3.49 7.58
N LEU A 29 -19.92 2.54 6.72
CA LEU A 29 -19.50 2.52 5.32
C LEU A 29 -19.94 3.80 4.58
N GLN A 30 -21.17 4.25 4.81
CA GLN A 30 -21.64 5.54 4.31
C GLN A 30 -20.80 6.70 4.85
N ASN A 31 -20.55 6.76 6.16
CA ASN A 31 -19.74 7.83 6.75
C ASN A 31 -18.28 7.80 6.29
N LEU A 32 -17.69 6.63 6.06
CA LEU A 32 -16.35 6.49 5.50
C LEU A 32 -16.31 7.04 4.07
N SER A 33 -17.32 6.74 3.25
CA SER A 33 -17.44 7.31 1.90
C SER A 33 -17.61 8.84 1.94
N ILE A 34 -18.38 9.38 2.89
CA ILE A 34 -18.54 10.82 3.10
C ILE A 34 -17.23 11.46 3.60
N CYS A 35 -16.50 10.78 4.47
CA CYS A 35 -15.18 11.21 4.93
C CYS A 35 -14.16 11.25 3.79
N ALA A 36 -14.23 10.29 2.86
CA ALA A 36 -13.40 10.27 1.67
C ALA A 36 -13.69 11.45 0.72
N LEU A 37 -14.95 11.87 0.63
CA LEU A 37 -15.33 13.11 -0.03
C LEU A 37 -14.83 14.31 0.80
N LYS A 38 -13.57 14.71 0.57
CA LYS A 38 -12.81 15.76 1.29
C LYS A 38 -13.59 17.07 1.54
N HIS A 39 -14.61 17.36 0.72
CA HIS A 39 -15.47 18.55 0.82
C HIS A 39 -16.74 18.37 1.68
N LYS A 40 -17.01 17.18 2.22
CA LYS A 40 -18.19 16.93 3.07
C LYS A 40 -17.83 16.76 4.55
N SER A 41 -16.69 16.15 4.87
CA SER A 41 -16.23 16.01 6.26
C SER A 41 -15.65 17.31 6.84
N LYS A 42 -16.26 17.84 7.91
CA LYS A 42 -15.75 19.00 8.66
C LYS A 42 -14.36 18.73 9.25
N PHE A 43 -14.12 17.50 9.72
CA PHE A 43 -12.85 17.09 10.30
C PHE A 43 -11.72 17.08 9.26
N ASN A 44 -11.94 16.43 8.11
CA ASN A 44 -10.92 16.38 7.05
C ASN A 44 -10.65 17.76 6.43
N LYS A 45 -11.68 18.63 6.35
CA LYS A 45 -11.48 20.04 5.99
C LYS A 45 -10.56 20.75 6.98
N LYS A 46 -10.79 20.58 8.28
CA LYS A 46 -9.98 21.24 9.33
C LYS A 46 -8.53 20.74 9.31
N ILE A 47 -8.31 19.42 9.22
CA ILE A 47 -6.97 18.84 9.06
C ILE A 47 -6.27 19.45 7.83
N LYS A 48 -6.93 19.44 6.67
CA LYS A 48 -6.36 20.00 5.43
C LYS A 48 -6.06 21.49 5.55
N GLN A 49 -6.92 22.26 6.21
CA GLN A 49 -6.69 23.68 6.47
C GLN A 49 -5.48 23.90 7.36
N ILE A 50 -5.33 23.12 8.44
CA ILE A 50 -4.16 23.16 9.33
C ILE A 50 -2.89 22.83 8.54
N MET A 51 -2.87 21.71 7.81
CA MET A 51 -1.72 21.30 6.99
C MET A 51 -1.35 22.36 5.94
N SER A 52 -2.35 22.88 5.20
CA SER A 52 -2.13 23.89 4.15
C SER A 52 -1.70 25.24 4.73
N SER A 53 -2.20 25.59 5.93
CA SER A 53 -1.78 26.79 6.66
C SER A 53 -0.32 26.68 7.05
N TYR A 54 0.10 25.51 7.56
CA TYR A 54 1.50 25.23 7.91
C TYR A 54 2.42 25.28 6.68
N MET A 55 2.07 24.62 5.57
CA MET A 55 2.90 24.58 4.34
C MET A 55 3.16 25.96 3.73
N ARG A 56 2.23 26.91 3.89
CA ARG A 56 2.34 28.27 3.32
C ARG A 56 3.27 29.18 4.11
N ARG A 57 3.73 28.76 5.29
CA ARG A 57 4.61 29.59 6.13
C ARG A 57 6.04 29.52 5.68
N LYS A 58 6.78 30.59 5.96
CA LYS A 58 8.21 30.66 5.70
C LYS A 58 8.92 29.53 6.43
N THR A 59 9.78 28.81 5.72
CA THR A 59 10.50 27.66 6.24
C THR A 59 11.47 28.10 7.34
N ILE A 60 11.13 27.83 8.59
CA ILE A 60 12.04 27.87 9.73
C ILE A 60 12.30 26.41 10.06
N VAL A 61 13.53 25.93 9.82
CA VAL A 61 13.88 24.54 10.14
C VAL A 61 13.97 24.42 11.65
N THR A 62 12.96 23.84 12.29
CA THR A 62 12.96 23.59 13.74
C THR A 62 13.55 22.23 14.07
N LEU A 63 13.68 21.34 13.08
CA LEU A 63 14.16 19.97 13.27
C LEU A 63 15.68 19.92 13.46
N GLN A 64 16.11 19.43 14.62
CA GLN A 64 17.52 19.21 14.92
C GLN A 64 18.12 18.07 14.09
N THR A 65 19.43 18.17 13.82
CA THR A 65 20.18 17.21 13.00
C THR A 65 20.07 15.77 13.50
N GLU A 66 20.10 15.54 14.83
CA GLU A 66 20.01 14.19 15.41
C GLU A 66 18.60 13.60 15.25
N HIS A 67 17.56 14.42 15.43
CA HIS A 67 16.18 14.00 15.21
C HIS A 67 15.93 13.63 13.74
N PHE A 68 16.46 14.40 12.80
CA PHE A 68 16.42 14.07 11.37
C PHE A 68 17.12 12.72 11.10
N LYS A 69 18.32 12.52 11.65
CA LYS A 69 19.10 11.30 11.45
C LYS A 69 18.37 10.06 11.98
N ASN A 70 17.80 10.14 13.18
CA ASN A 70 17.05 9.05 13.79
C ASN A 70 15.79 8.73 12.99
N TYR A 71 15.01 9.75 12.62
CA TYR A 71 13.81 9.58 11.79
C TYR A 71 14.14 8.86 10.49
N MET A 72 15.13 9.37 9.75
CA MET A 72 15.47 8.82 8.44
C MET A 72 16.06 7.42 8.52
N ARG A 73 16.76 7.07 9.62
CA ARG A 73 17.26 5.70 9.83
C ARG A 73 16.10 4.72 10.01
N GLU A 74 15.08 5.08 10.80
CA GLU A 74 13.87 4.26 10.97
C GLU A 74 13.16 4.00 9.62
N LEU A 75 13.14 4.98 8.72
CA LEU A 75 12.50 4.83 7.41
C LEU A 75 13.31 4.00 6.40
N ILE A 76 14.65 4.10 6.44
CA ILE A 76 15.55 3.53 5.42
C ILE A 76 16.01 2.11 5.78
N GLU A 77 16.09 1.76 7.07
CA GLU A 77 16.62 0.48 7.56
C GLU A 77 15.51 -0.38 8.20
N PRO A 78 14.89 -1.32 7.44
CA PRO A 78 13.72 -2.12 7.86
C PRO A 78 13.89 -3.02 9.11
N HIS A 79 15.10 -3.19 9.64
CA HIS A 79 15.41 -4.36 10.51
C HIS A 79 16.29 -4.06 11.72
N THR A 80 16.69 -2.80 11.96
CA THR A 80 17.66 -2.48 13.02
C THR A 80 17.02 -2.03 14.34
N HIS A 81 15.72 -1.71 14.35
CA HIS A 81 15.04 -1.16 15.52
C HIS A 81 13.74 -1.91 15.82
N ASN A 82 13.84 -2.99 16.61
CA ASN A 82 12.71 -3.72 17.20
C ASN A 82 12.17 -3.06 18.48
N ASP A 83 12.61 -1.85 18.81
CA ASP A 83 12.14 -1.17 20.01
C ASP A 83 10.74 -0.61 19.77
N ASN A 84 9.80 -1.05 20.62
CA ASN A 84 8.40 -0.58 20.73
C ASN A 84 8.24 0.93 21.06
N SER A 85 9.27 1.75 20.84
CA SER A 85 9.37 3.16 21.28
C SER A 85 9.01 4.20 20.21
N THR A 86 8.72 3.79 18.97
CA THR A 86 8.77 4.62 17.75
C THR A 86 7.58 5.55 17.49
N SER A 87 7.01 6.14 18.53
CA SER A 87 6.13 7.32 18.38
C SER A 87 6.28 8.34 19.51
N TYR A 88 6.87 7.94 20.64
CA TYR A 88 6.98 8.83 21.80
C TYR A 88 8.12 9.81 21.64
N TRP A 89 9.23 9.36 21.08
CA TRP A 89 10.35 10.24 20.80
C TRP A 89 9.93 11.36 19.82
N LEU A 90 9.07 11.07 18.84
CA LEU A 90 8.51 12.10 17.93
C LEU A 90 7.69 13.16 18.67
N LEU A 91 6.94 12.78 19.71
CA LEU A 91 6.23 13.75 20.54
C LEU A 91 7.19 14.59 21.38
N ASP A 92 8.26 13.98 21.88
CA ASP A 92 9.33 14.71 22.58
C ASP A 92 10.08 15.65 21.61
N VAL A 93 10.23 15.27 20.33
CA VAL A 93 10.75 16.16 19.27
C VAL A 93 9.81 17.33 19.04
N VAL A 94 8.50 17.08 18.89
CA VAL A 94 7.49 18.14 18.74
C VAL A 94 7.54 19.12 19.92
N ASN A 95 7.69 18.61 21.14
CA ASN A 95 7.74 19.43 22.35
C ASN A 95 9.07 20.16 22.56
N SER A 96 10.18 19.67 21.97
CA SER A 96 11.52 20.25 22.11
C SER A 96 11.87 21.26 21.01
N CYS A 97 11.16 21.23 19.88
CA CYS A 97 11.26 22.28 18.89
C CYS A 97 10.84 23.62 19.53
N SER A 98 11.70 24.64 19.45
CA SER A 98 11.41 25.98 19.96
C SER A 98 10.65 26.76 18.88
N PHE A 99 9.54 27.41 19.24
CA PHE A 99 8.66 28.06 18.28
C PHE A 99 8.53 29.56 18.57
N ASP A 100 8.56 30.36 17.50
CA ASP A 100 8.08 31.73 17.55
C ASP A 100 6.57 31.73 17.82
N ASN A 101 6.05 32.76 18.51
CA ASN A 101 4.65 32.87 18.95
C ASN A 101 3.61 33.04 17.81
N ASP A 102 3.88 32.53 16.61
CA ASP A 102 2.94 32.55 15.49
C ASP A 102 1.78 31.58 15.77
N SER A 103 0.57 32.14 15.85
CA SER A 103 -0.69 31.49 16.26
C SER A 103 -0.98 30.13 15.60
N GLY A 104 -0.45 29.90 14.40
CA GLY A 104 -0.74 28.70 13.65
C GLY A 104 0.25 27.54 13.83
N ASP A 105 1.47 27.77 14.32
CA ASP A 105 2.41 26.66 14.66
C ASP A 105 1.90 25.99 15.92
N VAL A 106 1.48 26.82 16.88
CA VAL A 106 0.73 26.41 18.07
C VAL A 106 -0.48 25.56 17.70
N GLU A 107 -1.27 25.96 16.68
CA GLU A 107 -2.46 25.19 16.28
C GLU A 107 -2.10 23.80 15.73
N LEU A 108 -1.17 23.69 14.77
CA LEU A 108 -0.82 22.37 14.21
C LEU A 108 -0.24 21.46 15.28
N LEU A 109 0.69 21.97 16.10
CA LEU A 109 1.45 21.15 17.04
C LEU A 109 0.60 20.74 18.24
N ALA A 110 -0.28 21.62 18.73
CA ALA A 110 -1.27 21.26 19.74
C ALA A 110 -2.17 20.11 19.26
N HIS A 111 -2.55 20.10 17.98
CA HIS A 111 -3.33 18.99 17.41
C HIS A 111 -2.46 17.77 17.06
N ALA A 112 -1.20 17.94 16.65
CA ALA A 112 -0.26 16.86 16.36
C ALA A 112 0.04 16.02 17.60
N GLN A 113 0.02 16.64 18.78
CA GLN A 113 0.07 15.92 20.06
C GLN A 113 -1.08 14.92 20.22
N HIS A 114 -2.21 15.05 19.53
CA HIS A 114 -3.35 14.14 19.68
C HIS A 114 -3.76 13.44 18.38
N CYS A 115 -3.22 13.85 17.23
CA CYS A 115 -3.57 13.36 15.92
C CYS A 115 -2.34 12.85 15.17
N ARG A 116 -2.27 11.53 14.96
CA ARG A 116 -1.17 10.88 14.22
C ARG A 116 -1.01 11.42 12.80
N VAL A 117 -2.11 11.76 12.12
CA VAL A 117 -2.09 12.33 10.77
C VAL A 117 -1.26 13.61 10.72
N LEU A 118 -1.50 14.52 11.66
CA LEU A 118 -0.80 15.80 11.74
C LEU A 118 0.64 15.62 12.23
N LEU A 119 0.90 14.67 13.14
CA LEU A 119 2.24 14.36 13.61
C LEU A 119 3.15 13.84 12.48
N TYR A 120 2.67 12.83 11.73
CA TYR A 120 3.43 12.27 10.62
C TYR A 120 3.55 13.24 9.45
N PHE A 121 2.50 14.00 9.16
CA PHE A 121 2.60 15.10 8.19
C PHE A 121 3.70 16.09 8.57
N TRP A 122 3.73 16.53 9.84
CA TRP A 122 4.69 17.51 10.32
C TRP A 122 6.13 17.02 10.19
N ILE A 123 6.45 15.82 10.70
CA ILE A 123 7.83 15.31 10.63
C ILE A 123 8.29 15.04 9.20
N ASN A 124 7.40 14.54 8.33
CA ASN A 124 7.72 14.34 6.91
C ASN A 124 8.02 15.67 6.20
N TRP A 125 7.21 16.70 6.49
CA TRP A 125 7.39 18.04 5.92
C TRP A 125 8.68 18.70 6.44
N GLU A 126 8.93 18.64 7.75
CA GLU A 126 10.13 19.21 8.37
C GLU A 126 11.41 18.50 7.96
N ALA A 127 11.39 17.16 7.82
CA ALA A 127 12.52 16.41 7.30
C ALA A 127 12.81 16.80 5.84
N ALA A 128 11.79 16.98 4.99
CA ALA A 128 11.96 17.45 3.63
C ALA A 128 12.53 18.88 3.58
N ASN A 129 12.05 19.77 4.43
CA ASN A 129 12.57 21.14 4.57
C ASN A 129 14.01 21.18 5.07
N PHE A 130 14.38 20.29 6.00
CA PHE A 130 15.75 20.12 6.47
C PHE A 130 16.69 19.77 5.31
N CYS A 131 16.28 18.81 4.45
CA CYS A 131 17.02 18.45 3.24
C CYS A 131 17.21 19.64 2.29
N VAL A 132 16.14 20.37 1.98
CA VAL A 132 16.18 21.48 1.01
C VAL A 132 16.96 22.69 1.54
N THR A 133 16.72 23.09 2.79
CA THR A 133 17.40 24.24 3.42
C THR A 133 18.91 24.02 3.50
N ASN A 134 19.32 22.79 3.81
CA ASN A 134 20.74 22.43 3.87
C ASN A 134 21.34 22.04 2.50
N ARG A 135 20.63 22.27 1.38
CA ARG A 135 21.09 21.92 0.02
C ARG A 135 21.54 20.47 -0.06
N LEU A 136 20.74 19.57 0.52
CA LEU A 136 20.94 18.13 0.61
C LEU A 136 22.22 17.69 1.37
N ARG A 137 22.87 18.60 2.11
CA ARG A 137 23.92 18.24 3.07
C ARG A 137 23.24 17.79 4.35
N THR A 138 23.25 16.49 4.58
CA THR A 138 22.56 15.87 5.72
C THR A 138 23.53 15.02 6.54
N PRO A 139 23.13 14.44 7.67
CA PRO A 139 23.93 13.44 8.39
C PRO A 139 24.39 12.24 7.54
N PHE A 140 23.71 11.95 6.43
CA PHE A 140 24.13 10.92 5.47
C PHE A 140 25.27 11.38 4.55
N GLY A 141 25.63 12.67 4.58
CA GLY A 141 26.79 13.22 3.90
C GLY A 141 26.46 14.33 2.88
N LYS A 142 27.25 14.36 1.79
CA LYS A 142 27.08 15.31 0.67
C LYS A 142 25.78 15.00 -0.11
N PRO A 143 25.30 15.91 -0.98
CA PRO A 143 24.04 15.74 -1.72
C PRO A 143 23.87 14.37 -2.38
N ASN A 144 24.90 13.88 -3.08
CA ASN A 144 24.86 12.58 -3.74
C ASN A 144 24.75 11.41 -2.75
N HIS A 145 25.34 11.51 -1.56
CA HIS A 145 25.21 10.48 -0.53
C HIS A 145 23.80 10.48 0.08
N THR A 146 23.23 11.66 0.32
CA THR A 146 21.83 11.80 0.77
C THR A 146 20.87 11.15 -0.22
N PHE A 147 21.00 11.45 -1.52
CA PHE A 147 20.18 10.84 -2.57
C PHE A 147 20.35 9.33 -2.66
N ARG A 148 21.59 8.82 -2.59
CA ARG A 148 21.86 7.38 -2.60
C ARG A 148 21.30 6.67 -1.37
N ALA A 149 21.31 7.30 -0.20
CA ALA A 149 20.74 6.71 1.02
C ALA A 149 19.22 6.55 0.89
N ILE A 150 18.52 7.60 0.43
CA ILE A 150 17.05 7.56 0.21
C ILE A 150 16.71 6.56 -0.90
N GLU A 151 17.43 6.60 -2.02
CA GLU A 151 17.27 5.66 -3.13
C GLU A 151 17.51 4.20 -2.70
N GLY A 152 18.57 3.96 -1.93
CA GLY A 152 18.88 2.65 -1.37
C GLY A 152 17.77 2.12 -0.46
N GLY A 153 17.21 2.98 0.39
CA GLY A 153 16.08 2.66 1.27
C GLY A 153 14.84 2.23 0.49
N ILE A 154 14.35 3.07 -0.43
CA ILE A 154 13.13 2.75 -1.20
C ILE A 154 13.33 1.53 -2.11
N LYS A 155 14.50 1.38 -2.72
CA LYS A 155 14.83 0.18 -3.51
C LYS A 155 15.00 -1.06 -2.66
N SER A 156 15.37 -0.92 -1.38
CA SER A 156 15.40 -2.04 -0.44
C SER A 156 13.99 -2.55 -0.16
N TRP A 157 13.06 -1.65 0.18
CA TRP A 157 11.65 -2.01 0.35
C TRP A 157 11.04 -2.60 -0.93
N ALA A 158 11.33 -2.03 -2.11
CA ALA A 158 10.85 -2.59 -3.38
C ALA A 158 11.38 -4.01 -3.63
N ARG A 159 12.67 -4.27 -3.39
CA ARG A 159 13.25 -5.63 -3.49
C ARG A 159 12.66 -6.57 -2.46
N ASP A 160 12.45 -6.08 -1.24
CA ASP A 160 11.85 -6.83 -0.15
C ASP A 160 10.45 -7.34 -0.53
N SER A 161 9.64 -6.53 -1.22
CA SER A 161 8.31 -6.95 -1.71
C SER A 161 8.31 -8.17 -2.62
N ILE A 162 9.39 -8.37 -3.37
CA ILE A 162 9.57 -9.50 -4.28
C ILE A 162 10.18 -10.67 -3.53
N LEU A 163 11.20 -10.41 -2.71
CA LEU A 163 11.90 -11.44 -1.93
C LEU A 163 10.98 -12.06 -0.86
N SER A 164 10.14 -11.29 -0.18
CA SER A 164 9.17 -11.81 0.79
C SER A 164 8.13 -12.76 0.18
N LEU A 165 7.93 -12.70 -1.15
CA LEU A 165 7.09 -13.65 -1.86
C LEU A 165 7.81 -15.00 -2.08
N ASN A 166 9.14 -14.95 -2.26
CA ASN A 166 9.95 -16.06 -2.78
C ASN A 166 10.84 -16.73 -1.72
N ASP A 167 11.08 -16.10 -0.58
CA ASP A 167 12.03 -16.54 0.45
C ASP A 167 11.36 -16.69 1.82
N ASP A 168 11.15 -17.94 2.23
CA ASP A 168 10.59 -18.30 3.54
C ASP A 168 11.61 -18.26 4.67
N THR A 169 12.90 -18.02 4.39
CA THR A 169 13.98 -18.06 5.40
C THR A 169 14.15 -16.77 6.20
N LYS A 170 13.41 -15.71 5.87
CA LYS A 170 13.47 -14.44 6.62
C LYS A 170 12.92 -14.58 8.03
N LEU A 171 13.56 -13.88 8.97
CA LEU A 171 13.13 -13.78 10.36
C LEU A 171 11.81 -12.98 10.45
N LYS A 172 10.69 -13.68 10.30
CA LYS A 172 9.33 -13.15 10.42
C LYS A 172 8.99 -13.04 11.91
N SER A 173 8.73 -11.82 12.41
CA SER A 173 8.29 -11.63 13.80
C SER A 173 6.77 -11.47 13.86
N THR A 174 6.17 -12.16 14.83
CA THR A 174 4.75 -12.09 15.15
C THR A 174 4.45 -11.09 16.28
N ASP A 175 5.50 -10.57 16.93
CA ASP A 175 5.40 -9.66 18.07
C ASP A 175 5.74 -8.22 17.65
N GLY A 176 4.92 -7.25 18.07
CA GLY A 176 5.10 -5.81 17.78
C GLY A 176 3.87 -5.13 17.16
N GLU A 177 3.98 -3.82 16.89
CA GLU A 177 3.05 -3.07 16.03
C GLU A 177 3.42 -3.26 14.55
N LEU A 178 2.55 -2.84 13.62
CA LEU A 178 2.80 -2.80 12.16
C LEU A 178 3.80 -1.68 11.77
N ASN A 179 4.96 -1.67 12.42
CA ASN A 179 5.96 -0.62 12.30
C ASN A 179 6.53 -0.53 10.88
N ASN A 180 6.78 -1.68 10.23
CA ASN A 180 7.33 -1.70 8.87
C ASN A 180 6.35 -1.10 7.84
N LEU A 181 5.05 -1.38 7.97
CA LEU A 181 4.01 -0.73 7.15
C LEU A 181 4.04 0.79 7.36
N ARG A 182 4.06 1.22 8.62
CA ARG A 182 4.09 2.64 8.99
C ARG A 182 5.34 3.34 8.44
N TYR A 183 6.53 2.75 8.60
CA TYR A 183 7.78 3.32 8.09
C TYR A 183 7.77 3.40 6.57
N THR A 184 7.28 2.37 5.89
CA THR A 184 7.18 2.36 4.43
C THR A 184 6.26 3.47 3.92
N ARG A 185 5.08 3.62 4.53
CA ARG A 185 4.13 4.70 4.19
C ARG A 185 4.72 6.08 4.44
N ASN A 186 5.41 6.26 5.56
CA ASN A 186 6.09 7.52 5.88
C ASN A 186 7.27 7.81 4.94
N LEU A 187 8.03 6.80 4.50
CA LEU A 187 9.09 6.99 3.51
C LEU A 187 8.53 7.51 2.18
N VAL A 188 7.40 6.95 1.73
CA VAL A 188 6.69 7.44 0.53
C VAL A 188 6.25 8.90 0.74
N ALA A 189 5.60 9.20 1.87
CA ALA A 189 5.14 10.55 2.19
C ALA A 189 6.29 11.57 2.30
N PHE A 190 7.42 11.18 2.90
CA PHE A 190 8.64 11.98 2.97
C PHE A 190 9.18 12.29 1.57
N ILE A 191 9.31 11.29 0.70
CA ILE A 191 9.82 11.48 -0.67
C ILE A 191 8.91 12.43 -1.46
N GLU A 192 7.59 12.30 -1.33
CA GLU A 192 6.66 13.24 -1.96
C GLU A 192 6.77 14.66 -1.41
N CYS A 193 6.98 14.81 -0.10
CA CYS A 193 7.24 16.12 0.51
C CYS A 193 8.55 16.72 0.02
N LEU A 194 9.61 15.91 -0.08
CA LEU A 194 10.90 16.30 -0.61
C LEU A 194 10.79 16.75 -2.07
N GLU A 195 10.06 16.00 -2.90
CA GLU A 195 9.81 16.37 -4.30
C GLU A 195 9.10 17.73 -4.39
N LYS A 196 8.04 17.95 -3.61
CA LYS A 196 7.32 19.24 -3.55
C LYS A 196 8.26 20.39 -3.16
N SER A 197 9.07 20.20 -2.12
CA SER A 197 9.98 21.23 -1.63
C SER A 197 11.13 21.50 -2.60
N VAL A 198 11.64 20.49 -3.30
CA VAL A 198 12.66 20.64 -4.35
C VAL A 198 12.08 21.35 -5.57
N CYS A 199 10.91 20.95 -6.07
CA CYS A 199 10.24 21.64 -7.20
C CYS A 199 9.97 23.12 -6.86
N ASN A 200 9.51 23.42 -5.64
CA ASN A 200 9.34 24.80 -5.20
C ASN A 200 10.67 25.57 -5.11
N ALA A 201 11.79 24.92 -4.82
CA ALA A 201 13.10 25.56 -4.85
C ALA A 201 13.63 25.80 -6.27
N ILE A 202 13.28 24.94 -7.24
CA ILE A 202 13.68 25.06 -8.66
C ILE A 202 12.83 26.10 -9.37
N ASP A 203 11.52 25.87 -9.45
CA ASP A 203 10.58 26.63 -10.29
C ASP A 203 9.77 27.66 -9.49
N GLY A 204 9.64 27.45 -8.18
CA GLY A 204 8.72 28.22 -7.34
C GLY A 204 7.27 27.79 -7.49
N THR A 205 6.41 28.32 -6.63
CA THR A 205 4.95 28.17 -6.75
C THR A 205 4.30 29.54 -6.73
N ALA A 206 3.13 29.68 -7.38
CA ALA A 206 2.44 30.96 -7.46
C ALA A 206 1.91 31.44 -6.08
N THR A 207 1.19 30.57 -5.37
CA THR A 207 0.51 30.91 -4.10
C THR A 207 0.54 29.78 -3.07
N ALA A 208 1.06 28.61 -3.43
CA ALA A 208 0.90 27.40 -2.63
C ALA A 208 1.97 27.24 -1.54
N LEU A 209 3.21 27.61 -1.83
CA LEU A 209 4.36 27.48 -0.94
C LEU A 209 5.15 28.79 -0.89
N PRO A 210 5.83 29.09 0.24
CA PRO A 210 6.70 30.26 0.33
C PRO A 210 7.87 30.17 -0.65
N ILE A 211 8.41 31.33 -1.03
CA ILE A 211 9.60 31.39 -1.86
C ILE A 211 10.80 30.90 -1.04
N ALA A 212 11.53 29.90 -1.57
CA ALA A 212 12.75 29.40 -0.94
C ALA A 212 13.85 30.49 -0.90
N GLN A 213 14.76 30.39 0.07
CA GLN A 213 15.86 31.36 0.22
C GLN A 213 16.74 31.42 -1.03
N LYS A 214 17.25 32.62 -1.37
CA LYS A 214 18.08 32.85 -2.57
C LYS A 214 19.24 31.83 -2.77
N PRO A 215 20.06 31.48 -1.76
CA PRO A 215 21.13 30.49 -1.94
C PRO A 215 20.61 29.07 -2.22
N VAL A 216 19.45 28.70 -1.66
CA VAL A 216 18.79 27.41 -1.89
C VAL A 216 18.26 27.34 -3.31
N ARG A 217 17.54 28.37 -3.76
CA ARG A 217 17.04 28.48 -5.13
C ARG A 217 18.15 28.39 -6.16
N HIS A 218 19.22 29.16 -5.98
CA HIS A 218 20.36 29.13 -6.91
C HIS A 218 20.98 27.73 -7.01
N PHE A 219 21.16 27.05 -5.87
CA PHE A 219 21.66 25.67 -5.85
C PHE A 219 20.76 24.71 -6.62
N PHE A 220 19.46 24.66 -6.32
CA PHE A 220 18.55 23.71 -6.95
C PHE A 220 18.27 24.04 -8.42
N HIS A 221 18.17 25.31 -8.78
CA HIS A 221 18.01 25.72 -10.18
C HIS A 221 19.21 25.29 -11.04
N THR A 222 20.44 25.43 -10.51
CA THR A 222 21.66 25.00 -11.21
C THR A 222 21.73 23.47 -11.37
N ASN A 223 21.23 22.73 -10.37
CA ASN A 223 21.29 21.26 -10.33
C ASN A 223 19.94 20.59 -10.68
N ARG A 224 19.04 21.29 -11.40
CA ARG A 224 17.66 20.82 -11.64
C ARG A 224 17.61 19.49 -12.39
N ASN A 225 18.49 19.30 -13.38
CA ASN A 225 18.53 18.08 -14.19
C ASN A 225 18.87 16.87 -13.31
N THR A 226 19.88 16.98 -12.44
CA THR A 226 20.24 15.91 -11.49
C THR A 226 19.07 15.56 -10.56
N CYS A 227 18.29 16.55 -10.12
CA CYS A 227 17.11 16.31 -9.29
C CYS A 227 16.00 15.58 -10.08
N TYR A 228 15.75 15.97 -11.33
CA TYR A 228 14.77 15.31 -12.20
C TYR A 228 15.16 13.89 -12.58
N GLU A 229 16.44 13.68 -12.90
CA GLU A 229 17.00 12.36 -13.16
C GLU A 229 16.85 11.46 -11.93
N TRP A 230 17.28 11.91 -10.74
CA TRP A 230 17.12 11.16 -9.49
C TRP A 230 15.65 10.84 -9.20
N ASN A 231 14.75 11.81 -9.36
CA ASN A 231 13.32 11.57 -9.22
C ASN A 231 12.79 10.51 -10.20
N SER A 232 13.35 10.43 -11.40
CA SER A 232 13.00 9.43 -12.41
C SER A 232 13.51 8.03 -12.03
N THR A 233 14.74 7.92 -11.51
CA THR A 233 15.34 6.61 -11.17
C THR A 233 14.62 5.89 -10.03
N ILE A 234 13.99 6.64 -9.12
CA ILE A 234 13.24 6.06 -7.99
C ILE A 234 11.78 5.73 -8.32
N ARG A 235 11.23 6.17 -9.47
CA ARG A 235 9.78 6.05 -9.76
C ARG A 235 9.26 4.62 -9.75
N SER A 236 10.01 3.68 -10.32
CA SER A 236 9.60 2.27 -10.35
C SER A 236 9.53 1.68 -8.94
N ALA A 237 10.52 2.00 -8.08
CA ALA A 237 10.50 1.60 -6.68
C ALA A 237 9.36 2.27 -5.90
N MET A 238 9.12 3.57 -6.13
CA MET A 238 8.00 4.30 -5.53
C MET A 238 6.65 3.71 -5.91
N LEU A 239 6.46 3.34 -7.19
CA LEU A 239 5.24 2.69 -7.68
C LEU A 239 5.00 1.36 -6.96
N ALA A 240 6.00 0.48 -6.95
CA ALA A 240 5.91 -0.82 -6.30
C ALA A 240 5.64 -0.71 -4.79
N VAL A 241 6.39 0.14 -4.09
CA VAL A 241 6.27 0.31 -2.63
C VAL A 241 4.94 0.97 -2.25
N SER A 242 4.51 1.99 -2.99
CA SER A 242 3.22 2.65 -2.74
C SER A 242 2.05 1.68 -2.93
N LEU A 243 2.09 0.87 -3.97
CA LEU A 243 1.04 -0.10 -4.25
C LEU A 243 0.94 -1.16 -3.14
N ASN A 244 2.05 -1.79 -2.78
CA ASN A 244 2.09 -2.83 -1.76
C ASN A 244 1.76 -2.31 -0.34
N SER A 245 2.02 -1.04 -0.04
CA SER A 245 1.70 -0.41 1.25
C SER A 245 0.28 0.16 1.34
N GLY A 246 -0.55 0.00 0.30
CA GLY A 246 -1.93 0.49 0.27
C GLY A 246 -2.02 2.01 0.13
N LEU A 247 -1.17 2.56 -0.74
CA LEU A 247 -1.13 3.97 -1.14
C LEU A 247 -1.35 4.09 -2.65
N SER A 248 -2.49 3.58 -3.15
CA SER A 248 -2.78 3.58 -4.60
C SER A 248 -2.83 4.97 -5.22
N SER A 249 -3.20 6.01 -4.47
CA SER A 249 -3.14 7.40 -4.96
C SER A 249 -1.70 7.83 -5.30
N SER A 250 -0.73 7.50 -4.44
CA SER A 250 0.69 7.77 -4.68
C SER A 250 1.22 6.89 -5.80
N ALA A 251 0.82 5.61 -5.83
CA ALA A 251 1.15 4.69 -6.91
C ALA A 251 0.70 5.24 -8.28
N ILE A 252 -0.53 5.76 -8.39
CA ILE A 252 -1.05 6.36 -9.63
C ILE A 252 -0.18 7.55 -10.08
N ARG A 253 0.12 8.48 -9.18
CA ARG A 253 0.96 9.65 -9.48
C ARG A 253 2.34 9.23 -10.00
N HIS A 254 3.00 8.29 -9.34
CA HIS A 254 4.32 7.83 -9.74
C HIS A 254 4.28 6.99 -11.02
N GLY A 255 3.24 6.16 -11.19
CA GLY A 255 3.04 5.30 -12.36
C GLY A 255 2.71 6.10 -13.62
N GLN A 256 1.84 7.11 -13.54
CA GLN A 256 1.55 8.00 -14.69
C GLN A 256 2.82 8.68 -15.19
N TYR A 257 3.61 9.26 -14.29
CA TYR A 257 4.86 9.92 -14.67
C TYR A 257 5.89 8.94 -15.24
N LEU A 258 5.99 7.74 -14.68
CA LEU A 258 6.90 6.69 -15.16
C LEU A 258 6.53 6.26 -16.59
N VAL A 259 5.26 5.92 -16.79
CA VAL A 259 4.73 5.42 -18.06
C VAL A 259 4.80 6.50 -19.14
N GLU A 260 4.50 7.76 -18.81
CA GLU A 260 4.67 8.90 -19.71
C GLU A 260 6.15 9.10 -20.09
N ASN A 261 7.07 9.05 -19.13
CA ASN A 261 8.50 9.20 -19.41
C ASN A 261 9.04 8.08 -20.28
N LEU A 262 8.66 6.83 -20.02
CA LEU A 262 9.04 5.69 -20.84
C LEU A 262 8.53 5.85 -22.27
N SER A 263 7.30 6.33 -22.47
CA SER A 263 6.74 6.54 -23.80
C SER A 263 7.43 7.62 -24.63
N LYS A 264 8.10 8.59 -23.97
CA LYS A 264 8.85 9.67 -24.64
C LYS A 264 10.27 9.26 -25.03
N GLN A 265 10.77 8.12 -24.54
CA GLN A 265 12.09 7.63 -24.91
C GLN A 265 12.03 6.96 -26.29
N ASN A 266 13.02 7.24 -27.16
CA ASN A 266 13.07 6.67 -28.51
C ASN A 266 13.17 5.14 -28.49
N GLU A 267 13.87 4.58 -27.50
CA GLU A 267 13.96 3.15 -27.23
C GLU A 267 13.70 2.94 -25.73
N PHE A 268 12.52 2.42 -25.38
CA PHE A 268 12.21 2.06 -24.00
C PHE A 268 12.11 0.54 -23.84
N SER A 269 12.44 0.05 -22.65
CA SER A 269 12.25 -1.35 -22.30
C SER A 269 10.76 -1.68 -22.27
N ILE A 270 10.29 -2.45 -23.25
CA ILE A 270 8.90 -2.90 -23.33
C ILE A 270 8.50 -3.68 -22.06
N LYS A 271 9.45 -4.42 -21.47
CA LYS A 271 9.26 -5.09 -20.19
C LYS A 271 8.94 -4.13 -19.06
N GLU A 272 9.76 -3.09 -18.87
CA GLU A 272 9.54 -2.09 -17.82
C GLU A 272 8.24 -1.33 -18.03
N PHE A 273 7.91 -1.02 -19.28
CA PHE A 273 6.67 -0.35 -19.64
C PHE A 273 5.42 -1.18 -19.29
N ILE A 274 5.40 -2.47 -19.67
CA ILE A 274 4.28 -3.37 -19.35
C ILE A 274 4.14 -3.55 -17.84
N LEU A 275 5.25 -3.76 -17.12
CA LEU A 275 5.22 -3.91 -15.66
C LEU A 275 4.67 -2.65 -14.97
N ALA A 276 5.12 -1.47 -15.41
CA ALA A 276 4.62 -0.20 -14.91
C ALA A 276 3.12 0.00 -15.22
N LEU A 277 2.67 -0.40 -16.41
CA LEU A 277 1.26 -0.36 -16.79
C LEU A 277 0.40 -1.31 -15.96
N ILE A 278 0.86 -2.54 -15.70
CA ILE A 278 0.14 -3.49 -14.84
C ILE A 278 -0.02 -2.92 -13.45
N GLN A 279 1.06 -2.41 -12.84
CA GLN A 279 1.01 -1.81 -11.50
C GLN A 279 0.13 -0.55 -11.45
N LEU A 280 0.19 0.30 -12.48
CA LEU A 280 -0.67 1.49 -12.59
C LEU A 280 -2.15 1.10 -12.73
N ALA A 281 -2.48 0.16 -13.61
CA ALA A 281 -3.83 -0.33 -13.79
C ALA A 281 -4.36 -1.03 -12.53
N TRP A 282 -3.50 -1.76 -11.82
CA TRP A 282 -3.83 -2.37 -10.54
C TRP A 282 -4.16 -1.32 -9.48
N ALA A 283 -3.41 -0.22 -9.41
CA ALA A 283 -3.71 0.90 -8.50
C ALA A 283 -5.08 1.55 -8.81
N TYR A 284 -5.43 1.75 -10.08
CA TYR A 284 -6.76 2.23 -10.47
C TYR A 284 -7.87 1.25 -10.13
N TYR A 285 -7.63 -0.05 -10.33
CA TYR A 285 -8.57 -1.10 -9.93
C TYR A 285 -8.84 -1.07 -8.41
N LYS A 286 -7.81 -0.87 -7.60
CA LYS A 286 -7.94 -0.79 -6.13
C LYS A 286 -8.73 0.43 -5.67
N LEU A 287 -8.70 1.53 -6.42
CA LEU A 287 -9.58 2.68 -6.21
C LEU A 287 -10.96 2.56 -6.87
N LYS A 288 -11.24 1.46 -7.59
CA LYS A 288 -12.49 1.21 -8.33
C LYS A 288 -12.76 2.23 -9.44
N GLU A 289 -11.70 2.74 -10.07
CA GLU A 289 -11.77 3.76 -11.13
C GLU A 289 -11.70 3.11 -12.53
N SER A 290 -12.81 2.57 -13.01
CA SER A 290 -12.87 1.82 -14.28
C SER A 290 -12.59 2.67 -15.52
N ASP A 291 -13.08 3.91 -15.55
CA ASP A 291 -12.91 4.81 -16.70
C ASP A 291 -11.44 5.19 -16.92
N CYS A 292 -10.67 5.34 -15.84
CA CYS A 292 -9.23 5.59 -15.92
C CYS A 292 -8.49 4.42 -16.56
N ILE A 293 -8.88 3.18 -16.25
CA ILE A 293 -8.28 1.97 -16.84
C ILE A 293 -8.59 1.90 -18.34
N ARG A 294 -9.84 2.19 -18.75
CA ARG A 294 -10.21 2.28 -20.17
C ARG A 294 -9.43 3.38 -20.88
N GLY A 295 -9.19 4.52 -20.23
CA GLY A 295 -8.34 5.58 -20.73
C GLY A 295 -6.90 5.12 -21.00
N ILE A 296 -6.30 4.37 -20.06
CA ILE A 296 -4.96 3.78 -20.25
C ILE A 296 -4.93 2.81 -21.43
N TYR A 297 -5.98 2.01 -21.62
CA TYR A 297 -6.08 1.08 -22.75
C TYR A 297 -6.10 1.79 -24.10
N VAL A 298 -6.77 2.93 -24.21
CA VAL A 298 -6.74 3.77 -25.42
C VAL A 298 -5.37 4.40 -25.58
N TRP A 299 -4.84 5.00 -24.51
CA TRP A 299 -3.54 5.66 -24.53
C TRP A 299 -2.38 4.72 -24.87
N SER A 300 -2.38 3.47 -24.40
CA SER A 300 -1.32 2.50 -24.70
C SER A 300 -1.24 2.15 -26.20
N LYS A 301 -2.39 2.19 -26.89
CA LYS A 301 -2.45 1.99 -28.35
C LYS A 301 -1.89 3.18 -29.11
N GLU A 302 -2.14 4.39 -28.62
CA GLU A 302 -1.68 5.61 -29.28
C GLU A 302 -0.20 5.87 -29.02
N ALA A 303 0.24 5.77 -27.76
CA ALA A 303 1.60 6.12 -27.35
C ALA A 303 2.61 5.00 -27.63
N ALA A 304 2.27 3.75 -27.32
CA ALA A 304 3.18 2.61 -27.43
C ALA A 304 2.83 1.65 -28.55
N HIS A 305 1.69 1.83 -29.24
CA HIS A 305 1.18 0.90 -30.24
C HIS A 305 0.97 -0.52 -29.72
N LEU A 306 0.73 -0.64 -28.41
CA LEU A 306 0.46 -1.89 -27.71
C LEU A 306 -1.01 -1.95 -27.32
N LYS A 307 -1.72 -2.94 -27.85
CA LYS A 307 -3.09 -3.27 -27.43
C LYS A 307 -3.01 -4.38 -26.38
N LEU A 308 -3.48 -4.05 -25.18
CA LEU A 308 -3.45 -4.92 -24.00
C LEU A 308 -4.90 -5.24 -23.56
N PRO A 309 -5.52 -6.34 -24.04
CA PRO A 309 -6.94 -6.63 -23.79
C PRO A 309 -7.31 -6.75 -22.31
N PHE A 310 -6.38 -7.21 -21.46
CA PHE A 310 -6.61 -7.38 -20.03
C PHE A 310 -7.07 -6.08 -19.32
N LEU A 311 -6.69 -4.91 -19.85
CA LEU A 311 -7.08 -3.63 -19.26
C LEU A 311 -8.59 -3.41 -19.34
N ASN A 312 -9.24 -3.81 -20.43
CA ASN A 312 -10.71 -3.72 -20.52
C ASN A 312 -11.38 -4.68 -19.54
N ILE A 313 -10.87 -5.91 -19.43
CA ILE A 313 -11.38 -6.91 -18.50
C ILE A 313 -11.24 -6.41 -17.05
N LEU A 314 -10.08 -5.82 -16.72
CA LEU A 314 -9.83 -5.22 -15.41
C LEU A 314 -10.74 -4.01 -15.14
N ALA A 315 -11.10 -3.24 -16.16
CA ALA A 315 -12.06 -2.15 -16.03
C ALA A 315 -13.47 -2.67 -15.73
N ASP A 316 -13.87 -3.80 -16.31
CA ASP A 316 -15.16 -4.44 -16.03
C ASP A 316 -15.17 -5.05 -14.62
N GLN A 317 -14.07 -5.68 -14.18
CA GLN A 317 -13.87 -6.09 -12.80
C GLN A 317 -13.94 -4.90 -11.82
N ALA A 318 -13.34 -3.76 -12.16
CA ALA A 318 -13.42 -2.54 -11.33
C ALA A 318 -14.85 -1.99 -11.21
N CYS A 319 -15.72 -2.21 -12.20
CA CYS A 319 -17.15 -1.89 -12.14
C CYS A 319 -17.96 -2.86 -11.27
N GLY A 320 -17.36 -3.95 -10.79
CA GLY A 320 -18.05 -5.00 -10.03
C GLY A 320 -18.68 -6.08 -10.90
N LYS A 321 -18.35 -6.15 -12.21
CA LYS A 321 -18.85 -7.19 -13.12
C LYS A 321 -17.95 -8.43 -13.08
N PHE A 322 -17.95 -9.13 -11.96
CA PHE A 322 -17.01 -10.23 -11.71
C PHE A 322 -17.24 -11.44 -12.62
N GLU A 323 -18.49 -11.79 -12.95
CA GLU A 323 -18.83 -12.93 -13.82
C GLU A 323 -18.32 -12.72 -15.26
N GLU A 324 -18.69 -11.59 -15.89
CA GLU A 324 -18.22 -11.22 -17.24
C GLU A 324 -16.68 -11.13 -17.31
N ALA A 325 -16.06 -10.60 -16.25
CA ALA A 325 -14.61 -10.47 -16.16
C ALA A 325 -13.93 -11.84 -16.04
N ALA A 326 -14.46 -12.76 -15.22
CA ALA A 326 -13.90 -14.10 -15.04
C ALA A 326 -13.92 -14.90 -16.35
N GLU A 327 -15.04 -14.90 -17.08
CA GLU A 327 -15.15 -15.56 -18.38
C GLU A 327 -14.14 -14.98 -19.39
N SER A 328 -14.05 -13.65 -19.43
CA SER A 328 -13.12 -12.95 -20.32
C SER A 328 -11.65 -13.23 -20.00
N TYR A 329 -11.29 -13.31 -18.71
CA TYR A 329 -9.94 -13.67 -18.27
C TYR A 329 -9.61 -15.12 -18.64
N MET A 330 -10.54 -16.06 -18.43
CA MET A 330 -10.34 -17.46 -18.79
C MET A 330 -10.14 -17.62 -20.31
N HIS A 331 -10.94 -16.93 -21.12
CA HIS A 331 -10.75 -16.90 -22.57
C HIS A 331 -9.40 -16.29 -22.97
N LEU A 332 -8.91 -15.29 -22.25
CA LEU A 332 -7.60 -14.66 -22.52
C LEU A 332 -6.43 -15.58 -22.15
N LEU A 333 -6.53 -16.33 -21.06
CA LEU A 333 -5.49 -17.27 -20.60
C LEU A 333 -5.41 -18.53 -21.47
N THR A 334 -6.54 -18.99 -22.01
CA THR A 334 -6.61 -20.16 -22.91
C THR A 334 -6.32 -19.81 -24.38
N ALA A 335 -6.33 -18.53 -24.72
CA ALA A 335 -5.95 -18.04 -26.04
C ALA A 335 -4.44 -18.10 -26.30
N ASN A 336 -4.05 -18.10 -27.58
CA ASN A 336 -2.63 -17.98 -27.98
C ASN A 336 -1.98 -16.73 -27.35
N THR A 337 -0.69 -16.84 -27.00
CA THR A 337 0.12 -15.77 -26.40
C THR A 337 0.08 -14.45 -27.19
N ASP A 338 -0.02 -14.52 -28.52
CA ASP A 338 -0.15 -13.37 -29.42
C ASP A 338 -1.41 -12.51 -29.19
N LYS A 339 -2.44 -13.06 -28.53
CA LYS A 339 -3.67 -12.34 -28.18
C LYS A 339 -3.56 -11.63 -26.83
N ILE A 340 -2.58 -11.96 -25.99
CA ILE A 340 -2.37 -11.36 -24.68
C ILE A 340 -1.75 -9.96 -24.83
N ILE A 341 -0.79 -9.82 -25.75
CA ILE A 341 -0.15 -8.55 -26.10
C ILE A 341 -0.15 -8.41 -27.62
N ILE A 342 -0.92 -7.44 -28.11
CA ILE A 342 -1.09 -7.23 -29.55
C ILE A 342 -0.27 -6.02 -29.98
N ASN A 343 0.78 -6.25 -30.78
CA ASN A 343 1.58 -5.19 -31.41
C ASN A 343 0.85 -4.63 -32.64
N LEU A 344 0.49 -3.35 -32.61
CA LEU A 344 -0.21 -2.70 -33.72
C LEU A 344 0.74 -2.29 -34.87
N LYS A 345 2.06 -2.22 -34.65
CA LYS A 345 3.04 -1.90 -35.72
C LYS A 345 3.38 -3.10 -36.62
N GLY A 346 2.95 -4.30 -36.24
CA GLY A 346 3.37 -5.54 -36.90
C GLY A 346 4.82 -5.92 -36.58
N GLY A 347 5.13 -7.21 -36.70
CA GLY A 347 6.44 -7.78 -36.38
C GLY A 347 6.56 -8.34 -34.95
N PRO A 348 7.47 -9.31 -34.72
CA PRO A 348 7.69 -9.90 -33.41
C PRO A 348 8.26 -8.85 -32.46
N ILE A 349 7.71 -8.75 -31.26
CA ILE A 349 8.34 -7.96 -30.20
C ILE A 349 9.47 -8.82 -29.63
N ASN A 350 10.70 -8.31 -29.60
CA ASN A 350 11.81 -9.03 -28.98
C ASN A 350 11.70 -8.99 -27.44
N ASN A 351 12.03 -10.09 -26.76
CA ASN A 351 12.02 -10.22 -25.28
C ASN A 351 10.64 -10.06 -24.60
N ILE A 352 9.54 -10.56 -25.20
CA ILE A 352 8.20 -10.52 -24.57
C ILE A 352 7.96 -11.63 -23.55
N ASP A 353 8.73 -12.72 -23.59
CA ASP A 353 8.41 -13.93 -22.82
C ASP A 353 8.28 -13.63 -21.32
N GLY A 354 9.25 -12.87 -20.76
CA GLY A 354 9.16 -12.42 -19.37
C GLY A 354 7.94 -11.55 -19.05
N PRO A 355 7.70 -10.44 -19.80
CA PRO A 355 6.49 -9.62 -19.62
C PRO A 355 5.16 -10.39 -19.76
N ILE A 356 5.08 -11.33 -20.69
CA ILE A 356 3.88 -12.17 -20.89
C ILE A 356 3.68 -13.08 -19.68
N GLU A 357 4.72 -13.75 -19.19
CA GLU A 357 4.64 -14.58 -17.99
C GLU A 357 4.12 -13.78 -16.79
N VAL A 358 4.66 -12.58 -16.58
CA VAL A 358 4.24 -11.71 -15.47
C VAL A 358 2.78 -11.28 -15.63
N LEU A 359 2.35 -10.96 -16.85
CA LEU A 359 0.97 -10.59 -17.15
C LEU A 359 0.01 -11.77 -16.99
N GLN A 360 0.38 -12.97 -17.43
CA GLN A 360 -0.40 -14.20 -17.24
C GLN A 360 -0.59 -14.50 -15.75
N LYS A 361 0.48 -14.40 -14.96
CA LYS A 361 0.41 -14.53 -13.49
C LYS A 361 -0.52 -13.48 -12.88
N PHE A 362 -0.47 -12.23 -13.34
CA PHE A 362 -1.38 -11.18 -12.87
C PHE A 362 -2.85 -11.48 -13.24
N ILE A 363 -3.12 -11.90 -14.47
CA ILE A 363 -4.46 -12.22 -14.96
C ILE A 363 -5.04 -13.42 -14.19
N ALA A 364 -4.24 -14.49 -13.99
CA ALA A 364 -4.63 -15.64 -13.19
C ALA A 364 -5.03 -15.24 -11.77
N GLU A 365 -4.28 -14.30 -11.18
CA GLU A 365 -4.59 -13.79 -9.85
C GLU A 365 -5.88 -12.98 -9.82
N GLN A 366 -6.13 -12.14 -10.83
CA GLN A 366 -7.39 -11.40 -10.93
C GLN A 366 -8.59 -12.31 -11.20
N LEU A 367 -8.39 -13.40 -11.95
CA LEU A 367 -9.40 -14.43 -12.16
C LEU A 367 -9.80 -15.09 -10.83
N LYS A 368 -8.81 -15.50 -10.01
CA LYS A 368 -9.06 -16.04 -8.66
C LYS A 368 -9.84 -15.04 -7.80
N GLU A 369 -9.45 -13.78 -7.80
CA GLU A 369 -10.15 -12.71 -7.05
C GLU A 369 -11.61 -12.54 -7.53
N CYS A 370 -11.88 -12.68 -8.83
CA CYS A 370 -13.25 -12.64 -9.36
C CYS A 370 -14.10 -13.79 -8.80
N TYR A 371 -13.61 -15.04 -8.88
CA TYR A 371 -14.33 -16.20 -8.35
C TYR A 371 -14.56 -16.12 -6.84
N MET A 372 -13.55 -15.66 -6.10
CA MET A 372 -13.67 -15.39 -4.66
C MET A 372 -14.73 -14.34 -4.35
N SER A 373 -14.85 -13.30 -5.18
CA SER A 373 -15.81 -12.21 -4.97
C SER A 373 -17.27 -12.63 -5.21
N ILE A 374 -17.49 -13.62 -6.08
CA ILE A 374 -18.82 -14.20 -6.35
C ILE A 374 -19.12 -15.44 -5.50
N CYS A 375 -18.16 -15.89 -4.68
CA CYS A 375 -18.23 -17.14 -3.93
C CYS A 375 -18.48 -18.38 -4.82
N ASP A 376 -17.87 -18.42 -6.01
CA ASP A 376 -18.00 -19.57 -6.90
C ASP A 376 -16.78 -20.50 -6.80
N TRP A 377 -16.92 -21.53 -5.96
CA TRP A 377 -15.81 -22.38 -5.55
C TRP A 377 -15.45 -23.47 -6.56
N LYS A 378 -16.41 -23.95 -7.36
CA LYS A 378 -16.19 -25.07 -8.30
C LYS A 378 -15.26 -24.70 -9.46
N PRO A 379 -15.51 -23.61 -10.22
CA PRO A 379 -14.59 -23.18 -11.26
C PRO A 379 -13.23 -22.74 -10.71
N LEU A 380 -13.19 -22.19 -9.49
CA LEU A 380 -11.95 -21.82 -8.82
C LEU A 380 -11.10 -23.05 -8.48
N MET A 381 -11.72 -24.14 -8.05
CA MET A 381 -11.05 -25.40 -7.79
C MET A 381 -10.51 -26.03 -9.08
N ASP A 382 -11.34 -26.09 -10.12
CA ASP A 382 -10.95 -26.58 -11.45
C ASP A 382 -9.79 -25.76 -12.02
N TRP A 383 -9.81 -24.45 -11.84
CA TRP A 383 -8.70 -23.57 -12.21
C TRP A 383 -7.43 -23.90 -11.42
N THR A 384 -7.52 -24.02 -10.09
CA THR A 384 -6.37 -24.27 -9.21
C THR A 384 -5.69 -25.61 -9.51
N LEU A 385 -6.45 -26.64 -9.90
CA LEU A 385 -5.90 -27.93 -10.33
C LEU A 385 -5.19 -27.86 -11.68
N ASN A 386 -5.63 -26.98 -12.58
CA ASN A 386 -5.10 -26.86 -13.94
C ASN A 386 -4.07 -25.73 -14.12
N GLU A 387 -3.87 -24.87 -13.12
CA GLU A 387 -3.03 -23.67 -13.19
C GLU A 387 -1.58 -23.98 -13.64
N GLU A 388 -0.96 -25.02 -13.06
CA GLU A 388 0.41 -25.42 -13.39
C GLU A 388 0.56 -25.93 -14.83
N THR A 389 -0.53 -26.44 -15.43
CA THR A 389 -0.54 -26.93 -16.81
C THR A 389 -0.68 -25.79 -17.83
N LEU A 390 -1.37 -24.71 -17.45
CA LEU A 390 -1.68 -23.57 -18.33
C LEU A 390 -0.61 -22.47 -18.28
N ILE A 391 0.10 -22.33 -17.16
CA ILE A 391 1.14 -21.32 -16.96
C ILE A 391 2.45 -22.04 -16.66
N SER A 392 3.31 -22.18 -17.69
CA SER A 392 4.60 -22.86 -17.55
C SER A 392 5.47 -22.21 -16.48
N SER A 393 5.81 -22.97 -15.44
CA SER A 393 6.56 -22.52 -14.26
C SER A 393 8.06 -22.37 -14.51
N ASN A 394 8.48 -21.70 -15.59
CA ASN A 394 9.91 -21.50 -15.85
C ASN A 394 10.56 -20.51 -14.86
N THR A 395 9.77 -19.65 -14.23
CA THR A 395 10.23 -18.73 -13.19
C THR A 395 9.44 -18.94 -11.89
N LYS A 396 10.13 -19.42 -10.83
CA LYS A 396 9.60 -19.46 -9.45
C LYS A 396 9.32 -18.06 -8.87
N ASP A 397 9.71 -17.02 -9.59
CA ASP A 397 9.54 -15.63 -9.15
C ASP A 397 8.07 -15.25 -9.13
N LYS A 398 7.57 -14.98 -7.93
CA LYS A 398 6.29 -14.31 -7.69
C LYS A 398 6.53 -12.80 -7.79
N TYR A 399 5.77 -12.14 -8.66
CA TYR A 399 5.86 -10.70 -8.93
C TYR A 399 4.71 -9.90 -8.31
N PHE A 400 3.59 -10.57 -8.04
CA PHE A 400 2.41 -10.02 -7.40
C PHE A 400 2.03 -10.91 -6.23
N TRP A 401 1.36 -10.33 -5.25
CA TRP A 401 0.85 -11.08 -4.11
C TRP A 401 -0.29 -11.96 -4.59
N GLN A 402 -0.05 -13.27 -4.51
CA GLN A 402 -1.04 -14.28 -4.79
C GLN A 402 -1.90 -14.50 -3.54
N ASN A 403 -3.20 -14.70 -3.72
CA ASN A 403 -4.13 -15.28 -2.75
C ASN A 403 -3.65 -16.71 -2.47
N ARG A 404 -2.58 -16.83 -1.68
CA ARG A 404 -1.79 -18.05 -1.46
C ARG A 404 -2.46 -19.09 -0.58
N TYR A 405 -3.65 -18.84 -0.09
CA TYR A 405 -4.15 -19.50 1.11
C TYR A 405 -5.38 -20.37 0.90
N ILE A 406 -5.69 -20.74 -0.34
CA ILE A 406 -6.75 -21.72 -0.58
C ILE A 406 -6.18 -22.76 -1.53
N SER A 407 -5.70 -23.87 -0.95
CA SER A 407 -5.35 -25.05 -1.73
C SER A 407 -6.61 -25.61 -2.39
N ALA A 408 -6.45 -26.42 -3.44
CA ALA A 408 -7.59 -27.12 -4.04
C ALA A 408 -8.36 -27.96 -3.00
N ASN A 409 -7.67 -28.50 -1.99
CA ASN A 409 -8.28 -29.22 -0.87
C ASN A 409 -9.12 -28.29 0.02
N ASP A 410 -8.63 -27.08 0.31
CA ASP A 410 -9.36 -26.10 1.11
C ASP A 410 -10.64 -25.65 0.38
N LEU A 411 -10.57 -25.45 -0.95
CA LEU A 411 -11.73 -25.14 -1.80
C LEU A 411 -12.76 -26.26 -1.80
N GLN A 412 -12.33 -27.51 -1.91
CA GLN A 412 -13.21 -28.67 -1.84
C GLN A 412 -13.96 -28.70 -0.51
N ILE A 413 -13.25 -28.45 0.60
CA ILE A 413 -13.87 -28.44 1.93
C ILE A 413 -14.87 -27.29 2.06
N ILE A 414 -14.57 -26.10 1.53
CA ILE A 414 -15.54 -24.98 1.51
C ILE A 414 -16.80 -25.39 0.74
N ASN A 415 -16.65 -25.98 -0.45
CA ASN A 415 -17.77 -26.44 -1.27
C ASN A 415 -18.60 -27.52 -0.55
N ASP A 416 -17.95 -28.52 0.06
CA ASP A 416 -18.61 -29.59 0.81
C ASP A 416 -19.43 -29.03 1.98
N VAL A 417 -18.92 -28.00 2.65
CA VAL A 417 -19.62 -27.33 3.76
C VAL A 417 -20.84 -26.55 3.28
N GLU A 418 -20.75 -25.85 2.15
CA GLU A 418 -21.90 -25.19 1.54
C GLU A 418 -22.97 -26.19 1.09
N GLU A 419 -22.56 -27.37 0.61
CA GLU A 419 -23.46 -28.48 0.26
C GLU A 419 -24.02 -29.21 1.51
N GLY A 420 -23.60 -28.82 2.73
CA GLY A 420 -24.10 -29.34 4.01
C GLY A 420 -23.39 -30.58 4.52
N ASN A 421 -22.25 -30.97 3.93
CA ASN A 421 -21.41 -32.06 4.39
C ASN A 421 -20.32 -31.58 5.36
N TYR A 422 -20.61 -31.70 6.65
CA TYR A 422 -19.69 -31.26 7.71
C TYR A 422 -18.63 -32.30 8.11
N SER A 423 -18.68 -33.52 7.56
CA SER A 423 -17.72 -34.60 7.92
C SER A 423 -16.30 -34.33 7.42
N CYS A 424 -16.15 -33.54 6.35
CA CYS A 424 -14.87 -33.19 5.75
C CYS A 424 -14.06 -32.16 6.57
N ILE A 425 -14.69 -31.48 7.55
CA ILE A 425 -14.05 -30.40 8.33
C ILE A 425 -13.06 -30.94 9.38
N ASP A 426 -13.10 -32.23 9.69
CA ASP A 426 -12.07 -32.88 10.50
C ASP A 426 -10.75 -33.04 9.72
N ASN A 427 -10.82 -33.10 8.38
CA ASN A 427 -9.63 -33.11 7.50
C ASN A 427 -9.03 -31.70 7.31
N LEU A 428 -9.73 -30.67 7.77
CA LEU A 428 -9.33 -29.25 7.75
C LEU A 428 -8.19 -28.93 8.73
N VAL A 429 -7.62 -29.95 9.39
CA VAL A 429 -6.44 -29.84 10.25
C VAL A 429 -5.19 -29.40 9.48
N ASN A 430 -5.17 -29.53 8.14
CA ASN A 430 -4.05 -29.16 7.27
C ASN A 430 -4.26 -27.85 6.48
N TRP A 431 -5.27 -27.03 6.81
CA TRP A 431 -5.33 -25.69 6.23
C TRP A 431 -4.15 -24.92 6.81
N SER A 432 -3.17 -24.57 5.98
CA SER A 432 -1.85 -23.95 6.25
C SER A 432 -1.81 -22.74 7.21
N ILE A 433 -2.33 -22.90 8.43
CA ILE A 433 -1.95 -22.21 9.66
C ILE A 433 -0.66 -22.87 10.23
N ASP A 434 -0.19 -23.93 9.57
CA ASP A 434 0.65 -25.04 10.05
C ASP A 434 2.00 -24.72 10.72
N GLU A 435 2.39 -23.46 10.94
CA GLU A 435 3.59 -23.18 11.75
C GLU A 435 3.44 -22.04 12.77
N ASN A 436 2.49 -21.10 12.58
CA ASN A 436 2.34 -19.97 13.50
C ASN A 436 0.88 -19.51 13.67
N PRO A 437 0.30 -19.62 14.88
CA PRO A 437 -1.07 -19.18 15.15
C PRO A 437 -1.23 -17.65 15.08
N LYS A 438 -0.12 -16.90 15.14
CA LYS A 438 -0.10 -15.45 15.03
C LYS A 438 0.20 -14.98 13.60
N ILE A 439 -0.33 -13.83 13.25
CA ILE A 439 -0.04 -13.10 12.02
C ILE A 439 1.39 -12.54 12.08
N ILE A 440 2.07 -12.54 10.95
CA ILE A 440 3.43 -12.00 10.82
C ILE A 440 3.33 -10.46 10.77
N LYS A 441 3.60 -9.80 11.89
CA LYS A 441 3.44 -8.34 12.04
C LYS A 441 4.59 -7.55 11.40
N THR A 442 5.68 -8.23 11.01
CA THR A 442 6.78 -7.65 10.23
C THR A 442 6.42 -7.40 8.76
N ASP A 443 5.34 -8.00 8.26
CA ASP A 443 4.90 -7.78 6.90
C ASP A 443 4.41 -6.33 6.77
N TRP A 444 4.96 -5.61 5.80
CA TRP A 444 4.53 -4.25 5.47
C TRP A 444 3.56 -4.21 4.30
N ASN A 445 3.30 -5.36 3.66
CA ASN A 445 2.32 -5.46 2.61
C ASN A 445 0.91 -5.49 3.21
N CYS A 446 0.09 -4.49 2.88
CA CYS A 446 -1.25 -4.38 3.43
C CYS A 446 -2.21 -5.47 2.92
N TYR A 447 -2.04 -5.93 1.69
CA TYR A 447 -2.87 -6.95 1.08
C TYR A 447 -2.56 -8.34 1.62
N ASP A 448 -1.27 -8.63 1.84
CA ASP A 448 -0.88 -9.89 2.44
C ASP A 448 -1.41 -10.04 3.88
N LEU A 449 -1.28 -8.97 4.69
CA LEU A 449 -1.87 -8.94 6.03
C LEU A 449 -3.39 -9.15 5.99
N THR A 450 -4.09 -8.50 5.04
CA THR A 450 -5.55 -8.63 4.89
C THR A 450 -5.94 -10.05 4.48
N ASN A 451 -5.18 -10.68 3.58
CA ASN A 451 -5.40 -12.06 3.15
C ASN A 451 -5.12 -13.05 4.29
N GLN A 452 -4.04 -12.85 5.05
CA GLN A 452 -3.71 -13.63 6.24
C GLN A 452 -4.85 -13.60 7.29
N ILE A 453 -5.53 -12.45 7.44
CA ILE A 453 -6.71 -12.30 8.29
C ILE A 453 -7.90 -13.08 7.70
N LYS A 454 -8.24 -12.87 6.42
CA LYS A 454 -9.37 -13.55 5.76
C LYS A 454 -9.29 -15.07 5.90
N SER A 455 -8.13 -15.66 5.60
CA SER A 455 -7.95 -17.12 5.67
C SER A 455 -8.11 -17.66 7.08
N ARG A 456 -7.55 -16.97 8.09
CA ARG A 456 -7.68 -17.36 9.50
C ARG A 456 -9.12 -17.25 9.99
N LEU A 457 -9.85 -16.22 9.58
CA LEU A 457 -11.26 -16.07 9.94
C LEU A 457 -12.13 -17.12 9.27
N MET A 458 -11.85 -17.44 8.01
CA MET A 458 -12.55 -18.53 7.32
C MET A 458 -12.30 -19.87 8.03
N TYR A 459 -11.06 -20.16 8.43
CA TYR A 459 -10.74 -21.33 9.24
C TYR A 459 -11.54 -21.38 10.55
N VAL A 460 -11.53 -20.28 11.32
CA VAL A 460 -12.27 -20.21 12.59
C VAL A 460 -13.77 -20.41 12.35
N ALA A 461 -14.34 -19.75 11.34
CA ALA A 461 -15.76 -19.87 10.99
C ALA A 461 -16.14 -21.33 10.68
N LEU A 462 -15.36 -22.03 9.86
CA LEU A 462 -15.60 -23.44 9.53
C LEU A 462 -15.50 -24.34 10.78
N LYS A 463 -14.52 -24.13 11.66
CA LYS A 463 -14.40 -24.89 12.91
C LYS A 463 -15.55 -24.60 13.88
N THR A 464 -16.04 -23.37 13.96
CA THR A 464 -17.18 -23.02 14.83
C THR A 464 -18.49 -23.66 14.40
N ASN A 465 -18.67 -23.92 13.10
CA ASN A 465 -19.84 -24.62 12.58
C ASN A 465 -19.88 -26.09 13.07
N ILE A 466 -18.73 -26.79 13.16
CA ILE A 466 -18.68 -28.15 13.73
C ILE A 466 -19.09 -28.14 15.20
N SER A 467 -18.55 -27.20 15.97
CA SER A 467 -18.70 -27.16 17.42
C SER A 467 -20.03 -26.55 17.89
N LYS A 468 -21.00 -26.38 16.98
CA LYS A 468 -22.32 -25.77 17.22
C LYS A 468 -22.20 -24.40 17.89
N GLY A 469 -21.23 -23.60 17.44
CA GLY A 469 -21.00 -22.24 17.91
C GLY A 469 -20.12 -22.11 19.17
N THR A 470 -19.44 -23.18 19.60
CA THR A 470 -18.50 -23.09 20.73
C THR A 470 -17.08 -22.81 20.24
N LEU A 471 -16.50 -21.67 20.63
CA LEU A 471 -15.13 -21.31 20.28
C LEU A 471 -14.15 -21.96 21.26
N ASP A 472 -13.27 -22.83 20.76
CA ASP A 472 -12.12 -23.36 21.52
C ASP A 472 -11.12 -22.23 21.86
N ASP A 473 -10.35 -22.41 22.94
CA ASP A 473 -9.40 -21.41 23.44
C ASP A 473 -8.29 -21.10 22.41
N LYS A 474 -7.88 -22.07 21.59
CA LYS A 474 -6.94 -21.84 20.48
C LYS A 474 -7.54 -20.92 19.41
N ASN A 475 -8.80 -21.14 19.04
CA ASN A 475 -9.50 -20.31 18.06
C ASN A 475 -9.74 -18.90 18.60
N ARG A 476 -9.96 -18.74 19.92
CA ARG A 476 -10.08 -17.42 20.56
C ARG A 476 -8.81 -16.60 20.39
N LEU A 477 -7.65 -17.22 20.58
CA LEU A 477 -6.36 -16.54 20.40
C LEU A 477 -6.16 -16.06 18.95
N ILE A 478 -6.58 -16.86 17.96
CA ILE A 478 -6.53 -16.47 16.54
C ILE A 478 -7.43 -15.26 16.27
N VAL A 479 -8.66 -15.26 16.80
CA VAL A 479 -9.61 -14.15 16.65
C VAL A 479 -9.07 -12.87 17.31
N GLU A 480 -8.49 -12.96 18.51
CA GLU A 480 -7.89 -11.80 19.19
C GLU A 480 -6.68 -11.23 18.41
N ASP A 481 -5.83 -12.08 17.85
CA ASP A 481 -4.70 -11.61 17.04
C ASP A 481 -5.18 -10.96 15.73
N CYS A 482 -6.17 -11.54 15.06
CA CYS A 482 -6.83 -10.92 13.90
C CYS A 482 -7.44 -9.55 14.26
N ARG A 483 -8.10 -9.45 15.43
CA ARG A 483 -8.67 -8.20 15.94
C ARG A 483 -7.61 -7.14 16.17
N GLU A 484 -6.47 -7.51 16.75
CA GLU A 484 -5.35 -6.59 16.98
C GLU A 484 -4.76 -6.07 15.66
N VAL A 485 -4.53 -6.96 14.69
CA VAL A 485 -3.95 -6.59 13.39
C VAL A 485 -4.93 -5.72 12.59
N VAL A 486 -6.22 -6.06 12.52
CA VAL A 486 -7.23 -5.23 11.85
C VAL A 486 -7.34 -3.85 12.49
N PHE A 487 -7.32 -3.77 13.82
CA PHE A 487 -7.30 -2.49 14.52
C PHE A 487 -6.10 -1.62 14.11
N ASN A 488 -4.90 -2.20 14.06
CA ASN A 488 -3.69 -1.49 13.64
C ASN A 488 -3.75 -1.08 12.15
N LEU A 489 -4.21 -1.97 11.26
CA LEU A 489 -4.39 -1.66 9.84
C LEU A 489 -5.39 -0.52 9.61
N LEU A 490 -6.51 -0.53 10.35
CA LEU A 490 -7.49 0.56 10.30
C LEU A 490 -6.84 1.88 10.72
N GLN A 491 -6.07 1.89 11.82
CA GLN A 491 -5.35 3.08 12.26
C GLN A 491 -4.40 3.63 11.19
N GLU A 492 -3.61 2.77 10.55
CA GLU A 492 -2.69 3.18 9.48
C GLU A 492 -3.47 3.64 8.24
N SER A 493 -4.57 2.98 7.86
CA SER A 493 -5.40 3.35 6.70
C SER A 493 -6.06 4.73 6.85
N LEU A 494 -6.36 5.14 8.09
CA LEU A 494 -6.97 6.43 8.41
C LEU A 494 -5.96 7.59 8.38
N THR A 495 -4.65 7.30 8.27
CA THR A 495 -3.62 8.35 8.21
C THR A 495 -3.58 9.07 6.87
N ASP A 496 -3.89 8.37 5.79
CA ASP A 496 -3.99 8.94 4.45
C ASP A 496 -5.44 9.02 4.01
N SER A 497 -5.73 9.64 2.86
CA SER A 497 -7.12 9.84 2.43
C SER A 497 -7.81 8.53 2.06
N LEU A 498 -8.35 7.87 3.09
CA LEU A 498 -9.57 7.06 3.21
C LEU A 498 -10.15 6.61 1.88
N LEU A 499 -9.87 5.38 1.47
CA LEU A 499 -10.86 4.53 0.79
C LEU A 499 -10.35 3.11 0.56
N GLU A 500 -9.13 2.98 0.02
CA GLU A 500 -8.64 1.77 -0.62
C GLU A 500 -8.90 0.50 0.20
N ASN A 501 -8.45 0.48 1.47
CA ASN A 501 -8.62 -0.68 2.34
C ASN A 501 -9.61 -0.42 3.49
N SER A 502 -10.00 0.83 3.75
CA SER A 502 -10.77 1.16 4.97
C SER A 502 -12.16 0.54 4.99
N GLN A 503 -12.82 0.38 3.83
CA GLN A 503 -14.14 -0.26 3.75
C GLN A 503 -14.05 -1.77 4.02
N GLU A 504 -13.14 -2.45 3.34
CA GLU A 504 -12.90 -3.88 3.51
C GLU A 504 -12.46 -4.23 4.93
N LEU A 505 -11.50 -3.48 5.49
CA LEU A 505 -11.06 -3.65 6.88
C LEU A 505 -12.18 -3.38 7.88
N SER A 506 -13.11 -2.46 7.59
CA SER A 506 -14.28 -2.24 8.44
C SER A 506 -15.23 -3.43 8.42
N ILE A 507 -15.45 -4.06 7.26
CA ILE A 507 -16.26 -5.28 7.16
C ILE A 507 -15.59 -6.41 7.95
N LEU A 508 -14.29 -6.62 7.77
CA LEU A 508 -13.53 -7.63 8.53
C LEU A 508 -13.59 -7.36 10.04
N SER A 509 -13.45 -6.10 10.45
CA SER A 509 -13.56 -5.68 11.85
C SER A 509 -14.90 -6.07 12.48
N TYR A 510 -16.00 -5.94 11.73
CA TYR A 510 -17.33 -6.37 12.18
C TYR A 510 -17.46 -7.88 12.23
N ALA A 511 -16.98 -8.59 11.21
CA ALA A 511 -16.98 -10.05 11.17
C ALA A 511 -16.22 -10.64 12.37
N ILE A 512 -15.02 -10.12 12.68
CA ILE A 512 -14.20 -10.54 13.82
C ILE A 512 -14.90 -10.32 15.16
N ASN A 513 -15.68 -9.25 15.30
CA ASN A 513 -16.38 -8.96 16.56
C ASN A 513 -17.72 -9.70 16.70
N SER A 514 -18.20 -10.31 15.61
CA SER A 514 -19.37 -11.19 15.66
C SER A 514 -19.03 -12.64 16.05
N LEU A 515 -17.78 -13.05 15.83
CA LEU A 515 -17.20 -14.30 16.33
C LEU A 515 -16.77 -14.14 17.79
#